data_AF-A0AA43M563-F1
#
_entry.id   AF-A0AA43M563-F1
#
_cell.length_a   1.000
_cell.length_b   1.000
_cell.length_c   1.000
_cell.angle_alpha   90.00
_cell.angle_beta   90.00
_cell.angle_gamma   90.00
#
_symmetry.space_group_name_H-M   'P 1'
#
loop_
_entity.id
_entity.type
_entity.pdbx_description
1 polymer ?
#
loop_
_entity_poly.entity_id
_entity_poly.type
_entity_poly.pdbx_seq_one_letter_code
_entity_poly.pdbx_strand_id
1 'polypeptide(L)'
;MSRLERLVTAIAPGYALKREKARTEIARQQAVQQVFNQGYGDHGASRRKKSLTAWNPVEGDADEDIHANLEVLRPRARDLYMGGSLANGAIKTMRTNIIGTGLRLKPSFDADFLRLSDTKAKALRRQIEREFSLWADSKDCDASGQHNFYEIQQLAYLSWMMSGDAFVLLPLLPRNHALYDLRIRLLEADRCSTPASQEGLTGGKIQSGVEVDGDGMVSAYHFSDKHPGSYLGLPT
;
A
#
# COMPACT_ATOMS: atom_id res chain seq x y z
N MET A 1 -24.10 21.71 -39.82
CA MET A 1 -23.67 21.68 -41.24
C MET A 1 -24.75 22.26 -42.15
N SER A 2 -24.44 23.36 -42.82
CA SER A 2 -25.30 24.01 -43.82
C SER A 2 -25.49 23.11 -45.06
N ARG A 3 -26.59 23.28 -45.81
CA ARG A 3 -26.88 22.51 -47.04
C ARG A 3 -25.76 22.66 -48.10
N LEU A 4 -25.12 23.82 -48.17
CA LEU A 4 -23.98 24.09 -49.06
C LEU A 4 -22.72 23.32 -48.66
N GLU A 5 -22.49 23.08 -47.37
CA GLU A 5 -21.31 22.34 -46.89
C GLU A 5 -21.40 20.86 -47.28
N ARG A 6 -22.60 20.28 -47.19
CA ARG A 6 -22.84 18.91 -47.67
C ARG A 6 -22.59 18.75 -49.16
N LEU A 7 -22.99 19.75 -49.96
CA LEU A 7 -22.75 19.75 -51.40
C LEU A 7 -21.25 19.81 -51.75
N VAL A 8 -20.48 20.68 -51.07
CA VAL A 8 -19.03 20.81 -51.30
C VAL A 8 -18.27 19.56 -50.86
N THR A 9 -18.69 18.92 -49.76
CA THR A 9 -18.10 17.64 -49.33
C THR A 9 -18.37 16.52 -50.34
N ALA A 10 -19.56 16.47 -50.93
CA ALA A 10 -19.92 15.45 -51.92
C ALA A 10 -19.23 15.64 -53.28
N ILE A 11 -19.02 16.89 -53.72
CA ILE A 11 -18.49 17.21 -55.06
C ILE A 11 -16.96 17.39 -55.05
N ALA A 12 -16.38 17.92 -53.96
CA ALA A 12 -14.96 18.26 -53.88
C ALA A 12 -14.37 18.00 -52.48
N PRO A 13 -14.23 16.72 -52.08
CA PRO A 13 -13.83 16.35 -50.72
C PRO A 13 -12.45 16.90 -50.31
N GLY A 14 -11.49 17.01 -51.24
CA GLY A 14 -10.17 17.57 -50.96
C GLY A 14 -10.19 19.07 -50.62
N TYR A 15 -11.10 19.83 -51.22
CA TYR A 15 -11.29 21.26 -50.91
C TYR A 15 -12.07 21.44 -49.61
N ALA A 16 -13.08 20.60 -49.36
CA ALA A 16 -13.80 20.55 -48.09
C ALA A 16 -12.87 20.30 -46.90
N LEU A 17 -11.97 19.32 -47.01
CA LEU A 17 -10.98 18.99 -45.97
C LEU A 17 -10.01 20.15 -45.71
N LYS A 18 -9.47 20.79 -46.76
CA LYS A 18 -8.58 21.95 -46.61
C LYS A 18 -9.28 23.12 -45.91
N ARG A 19 -10.54 23.37 -46.25
CA ARG A 19 -11.35 24.43 -45.64
C ARG A 19 -11.67 24.13 -44.17
N GLU A 20 -11.97 22.88 -43.83
CA GLU A 20 -12.20 22.48 -42.44
C GLU A 20 -10.93 22.60 -41.60
N LYS A 21 -9.77 22.19 -42.14
CA LYS A 21 -8.46 22.40 -41.51
C LYS A 21 -8.16 23.89 -41.29
N ALA A 22 -8.44 24.74 -42.28
CA ALA A 22 -8.26 26.18 -42.13
C ALA A 22 -9.20 26.77 -41.06
N ARG A 23 -10.46 26.32 -40.99
CA ARG A 23 -11.42 26.75 -39.96
C ARG A 23 -11.02 26.33 -38.56
N THR A 24 -10.56 25.09 -38.40
CA THR A 24 -10.07 24.58 -37.12
C THR A 24 -8.79 25.31 -36.68
N GLU A 25 -7.91 25.66 -37.62
CA GLU A 25 -6.71 26.46 -37.31
C GLU A 25 -7.06 27.92 -36.94
N ILE A 26 -8.01 28.56 -37.64
CA ILE A 26 -8.51 29.90 -37.27
C ILE A 26 -9.15 29.87 -35.88
N ALA A 27 -10.01 28.88 -35.60
CA ALA A 27 -10.62 28.72 -34.28
C ALA A 27 -9.57 28.48 -33.18
N ARG A 28 -8.51 27.72 -33.49
CA ARG A 28 -7.37 27.51 -32.59
C ARG A 28 -6.59 28.79 -32.33
N GLN A 29 -6.30 29.58 -33.37
CA GLN A 29 -5.62 30.88 -33.24
C GLN A 29 -6.45 31.87 -32.42
N GLN A 30 -7.76 31.93 -32.65
CA GLN A 30 -8.68 32.74 -31.86
C GLN A 30 -8.74 32.30 -30.39
N ALA A 31 -8.72 30.99 -30.11
CA ALA A 31 -8.66 30.46 -28.75
C ALA A 31 -7.33 30.76 -28.04
N VAL A 32 -6.21 30.78 -28.77
CA VAL A 32 -4.88 31.19 -28.26
C VAL A 32 -4.84 32.69 -27.92
N GLN A 33 -5.68 33.51 -28.55
CA GLN A 33 -5.74 34.95 -28.28
C GLN A 33 -6.52 35.29 -27.01
N GLN A 34 -7.31 34.35 -26.48
CA GLN A 34 -8.05 34.45 -25.22
C GLN A 34 -7.42 33.62 -24.10
N VAL A 35 -6.09 33.59 -24.02
CA VAL A 35 -5.39 32.95 -22.90
C VAL A 35 -5.52 33.84 -21.66
N PHE A 36 -6.59 33.60 -20.91
CA PHE A 36 -6.61 33.91 -19.49
C PHE A 36 -5.61 32.96 -18.83
N ASN A 37 -4.67 33.50 -18.03
CA ASN A 37 -3.66 32.71 -17.33
C ASN A 37 -3.98 32.79 -15.84
N GLN A 38 -4.95 32.00 -15.39
CA GLN A 38 -5.29 31.90 -13.97
C GLN A 38 -4.45 30.79 -13.35
N GLY A 39 -3.71 31.09 -12.28
CA GLY A 39 -2.74 30.16 -11.68
C GLY A 39 -3.29 28.75 -11.47
N TYR A 40 -4.26 28.56 -10.58
CA TYR A 40 -4.80 27.22 -10.30
C TYR A 40 -5.64 26.64 -11.45
N GLY A 41 -6.41 27.49 -12.14
CA GLY A 41 -7.33 27.09 -13.22
C GLY A 41 -6.65 26.57 -14.49
N ASP A 42 -5.47 27.11 -14.84
CA ASP A 42 -4.71 26.70 -16.02
C ASP A 42 -3.52 25.77 -15.70
N HIS A 43 -3.34 25.42 -14.41
CA HIS A 43 -2.47 24.33 -13.97
C HIS A 43 -3.26 23.03 -13.75
N GLY A 44 -3.37 22.55 -12.51
CA GLY A 44 -3.95 21.24 -12.19
C GLY A 44 -5.42 21.09 -12.55
N ALA A 45 -6.18 22.19 -12.57
CA ALA A 45 -7.61 22.18 -12.93
C ALA A 45 -7.87 22.41 -14.44
N SER A 46 -6.82 22.47 -15.27
CA SER A 46 -6.98 22.83 -16.69
C SER A 46 -7.57 21.70 -17.51
N ARG A 47 -8.80 21.88 -18.00
CA ARG A 47 -9.44 20.97 -18.96
C ARG A 47 -8.97 21.16 -20.42
N ARG A 48 -8.20 22.22 -20.68
CA ARG A 48 -7.74 22.61 -22.04
C ARG A 48 -6.28 22.20 -22.30
N LYS A 49 -5.48 22.03 -21.25
CA LYS A 49 -4.07 21.66 -21.37
C LYS A 49 -3.95 20.24 -21.93
N LYS A 50 -3.24 20.06 -23.05
CA LYS A 50 -3.10 18.76 -23.74
C LYS A 50 -2.65 17.61 -22.82
N SER A 51 -1.77 17.89 -21.85
CA SER A 51 -1.31 16.89 -20.89
C SER A 51 -2.38 16.46 -19.87
N LEU A 52 -3.45 17.25 -19.71
CA LEU A 52 -4.52 17.03 -18.73
C LEU A 52 -5.88 16.78 -19.37
N THR A 53 -6.05 16.99 -20.67
CA THR A 53 -7.35 16.81 -21.35
C THR A 53 -7.91 15.38 -21.23
N ALA A 54 -7.06 14.37 -21.11
CA ALA A 54 -7.46 12.98 -20.83
C ALA A 54 -7.27 12.57 -19.36
N TRP A 55 -6.79 13.47 -18.51
CA TRP A 55 -6.64 13.28 -17.06
C TRP A 55 -7.92 13.77 -16.38
N ASN A 56 -8.90 12.88 -16.24
CA ASN A 56 -10.20 13.20 -15.67
C ASN A 56 -10.48 12.32 -14.44
N PRO A 57 -9.81 12.62 -13.29
CA PRO A 57 -10.08 11.89 -12.05
C PRO A 57 -11.52 12.14 -11.63
N VAL A 58 -12.19 11.07 -11.18
CA VAL A 58 -13.53 11.14 -10.60
C VAL A 58 -13.38 11.20 -9.09
N GLU A 59 -14.23 11.97 -8.43
CA GLU A 59 -14.30 11.97 -6.97
C GLU A 59 -14.94 10.66 -6.51
N GLY A 60 -14.20 9.89 -5.71
CA GLY A 60 -14.67 8.70 -5.00
C GLY A 60 -14.23 8.78 -3.55
N ASP A 61 -14.80 7.95 -2.68
CA ASP A 61 -14.27 7.78 -1.33
C ASP A 61 -13.00 6.92 -1.35
N ALA A 62 -12.26 6.92 -0.25
CA ALA A 62 -11.01 6.17 -0.15
C ALA A 62 -11.25 4.66 -0.28
N ASP A 63 -12.41 4.19 0.19
CA ASP A 63 -12.77 2.78 0.21
C ASP A 63 -13.06 2.27 -1.21
N GLU A 64 -13.84 2.99 -2.02
CA GLU A 64 -14.08 2.66 -3.43
C GLU A 64 -12.79 2.74 -4.26
N ASP A 65 -11.98 3.79 -4.09
CA ASP A 65 -10.75 3.96 -4.88
C ASP A 65 -9.70 2.90 -4.55
N ILE A 66 -9.57 2.50 -3.28
CA ILE A 66 -8.58 1.52 -2.84
C ILE A 66 -9.12 0.10 -3.02
N HIS A 67 -10.25 -0.26 -2.38
CA HIS A 67 -10.70 -1.65 -2.31
C HIS A 67 -11.03 -2.25 -3.68
N ALA A 68 -11.59 -1.46 -4.60
CA ALA A 68 -11.89 -1.95 -5.96
C ALA A 68 -10.64 -2.22 -6.79
N ASN A 69 -9.51 -1.57 -6.47
CA ASN A 69 -8.28 -1.63 -7.26
C ASN A 69 -7.18 -2.47 -6.60
N LEU A 70 -7.35 -2.84 -5.32
CA LEU A 70 -6.31 -3.45 -4.49
C LEU A 70 -5.81 -4.80 -5.03
N GLU A 71 -6.69 -5.62 -5.62
CA GLU A 71 -6.32 -6.88 -6.29
C GLU A 71 -5.38 -6.67 -7.48
N VAL A 72 -5.46 -5.52 -8.14
CA VAL A 72 -4.60 -5.17 -9.30
C VAL A 72 -3.35 -4.43 -8.83
N LEU A 73 -3.47 -3.55 -7.85
CA LEU A 73 -2.39 -2.69 -7.37
C LEU A 73 -1.30 -3.50 -6.64
N ARG A 74 -1.67 -4.45 -5.76
CA ARG A 74 -0.68 -5.23 -4.99
C ARG A 74 0.25 -6.08 -5.89
N PRO A 75 -0.25 -6.89 -6.85
CA PRO A 75 0.63 -7.64 -7.76
C PRO A 75 1.50 -6.72 -8.61
N ARG A 76 0.96 -5.60 -9.11
CA ARG A 76 1.73 -4.62 -9.90
C ARG A 76 2.82 -3.94 -9.08
N ALA A 77 2.57 -3.59 -7.82
CA ALA A 77 3.56 -3.00 -6.93
C ALA A 77 4.71 -3.99 -6.66
N ARG A 78 4.40 -5.28 -6.44
CA ARG A 78 5.42 -6.33 -6.28
C ARG A 78 6.20 -6.57 -7.57
N ASP A 79 5.54 -6.62 -8.72
CA ASP A 79 6.21 -6.76 -10.02
C ASP A 79 7.17 -5.59 -10.28
N LEU A 80 6.73 -4.36 -10.04
CA LEU A 80 7.58 -3.17 -10.14
C LEU A 80 8.78 -3.23 -9.19
N TYR A 81 8.61 -3.73 -7.96
CA TYR A 81 9.71 -3.91 -7.03
C TYR A 81 10.69 -5.02 -7.48
N MET A 82 10.21 -6.11 -8.07
CA MET A 82 11.03 -7.24 -8.50
C MET A 82 11.75 -6.97 -9.82
N GLY A 83 11.07 -6.37 -10.81
CA GLY A 83 11.60 -6.12 -12.15
C GLY A 83 12.15 -4.72 -12.39
N GLY A 84 11.69 -3.72 -11.62
CA GLY A 84 12.03 -2.31 -11.82
C GLY A 84 13.17 -1.82 -10.93
N SER A 85 14.27 -1.39 -11.52
CA SER A 85 15.45 -0.88 -10.78
C SER A 85 15.14 0.37 -9.94
N LEU A 86 14.27 1.26 -10.41
CA LEU A 86 13.90 2.48 -9.71
C LEU A 86 13.09 2.18 -8.43
N ALA A 87 12.03 1.38 -8.53
CA ALA A 87 11.23 1.00 -7.37
C ALA A 87 12.02 0.15 -6.39
N ASN A 88 12.82 -0.80 -6.90
CA ASN A 88 13.70 -1.63 -6.08
C ASN A 88 14.70 -0.77 -5.28
N GLY A 89 15.40 0.15 -5.96
CA GLY A 89 16.38 1.05 -5.36
C GLY A 89 15.75 2.00 -4.33
N ALA A 90 14.58 2.57 -4.63
CA ALA A 90 13.87 3.45 -3.72
C ALA A 90 13.47 2.71 -2.43
N ILE A 91 12.80 1.57 -2.54
CA ILE A 91 12.31 0.79 -1.38
C ILE A 91 13.48 0.24 -0.55
N LYS A 92 14.53 -0.28 -1.19
CA LYS A 92 15.71 -0.78 -0.46
C LYS A 92 16.46 0.34 0.25
N THR A 93 16.60 1.52 -0.37
CA THR A 93 17.19 2.69 0.27
C THR A 93 16.40 3.09 1.52
N MET A 94 15.07 3.14 1.42
CA MET A 94 14.21 3.42 2.58
C MET A 94 14.37 2.39 3.69
N ARG A 95 14.33 1.09 3.37
CA ARG A 95 14.57 0.01 4.34
C ARG A 95 15.93 0.17 5.05
N THR A 96 16.99 0.44 4.30
CA THR A 96 18.33 0.62 4.86
C THR A 96 18.43 1.85 5.76
N ASN A 97 17.77 2.96 5.40
CA ASN A 97 17.79 4.18 6.21
C ASN A 97 16.91 4.10 7.47
N ILE A 98 15.75 3.43 7.36
CA ILE A 98 14.76 3.38 8.45
C ILE A 98 15.06 2.24 9.41
N ILE A 99 15.30 1.03 8.90
CA ILE A 99 15.55 -0.16 9.73
C ILE A 99 17.05 -0.32 9.99
N GLY A 100 17.89 -0.08 8.98
CA GLY A 100 19.33 -0.26 9.08
C GLY A 100 19.71 -1.66 9.51
N THR A 101 20.44 -1.78 10.62
CA THR A 101 20.82 -3.08 11.22
C THR A 101 19.75 -3.67 12.14
N GLY A 102 18.63 -2.97 12.34
CA GLY A 102 17.54 -3.35 13.21
C GLY A 102 17.27 -2.33 14.30
N LEU A 103 15.99 -2.06 14.54
CA LEU A 103 15.51 -1.28 15.67
C LEU A 103 15.71 -2.09 16.96
N ARG A 104 16.43 -1.50 17.91
CA ARG A 104 16.80 -2.16 19.17
C ARG A 104 15.88 -1.72 20.30
N LEU A 105 15.59 -2.65 21.20
CA LEU A 105 14.85 -2.36 22.43
C LEU A 105 15.64 -1.39 23.31
N LYS A 106 14.96 -0.35 23.79
CA LYS A 106 15.42 0.52 24.87
C LYS A 106 14.37 0.48 25.99
N PRO A 107 14.55 -0.31 27.05
CA PRO A 107 13.53 -0.45 28.08
C PRO A 107 13.28 0.88 28.78
N SER A 108 12.03 1.33 28.69
CA SER A 108 11.54 2.54 29.36
C SER A 108 10.36 2.16 30.24
N PHE A 109 10.48 2.44 31.54
CA PHE A 109 9.42 2.24 32.52
C PHE A 109 9.55 3.30 33.62
N ASP A 110 8.43 3.60 34.26
CA ASP A 110 8.35 4.53 35.38
C ASP A 110 8.94 3.88 36.64
N ALA A 111 10.17 4.26 36.99
CA ALA A 111 10.88 3.71 38.14
C ALA A 111 10.30 4.21 39.48
N ASP A 112 9.75 5.42 39.50
CA ASP A 112 9.19 6.05 40.70
C ASP A 112 7.88 5.36 41.08
N PHE A 113 7.01 5.12 40.08
CA PHE A 113 5.79 4.34 40.26
C PHE A 113 6.09 2.92 40.77
N LEU A 114 7.12 2.26 40.22
CA LEU A 114 7.57 0.93 40.64
C LEU A 114 8.36 0.94 41.96
N ARG A 115 8.61 2.12 42.55
CA ARG A 115 9.36 2.33 43.79
C ARG A 115 10.76 1.68 43.75
N LEU A 116 11.40 1.74 42.59
CA LEU A 116 12.73 1.20 42.38
C LEU A 116 13.76 2.29 42.65
N SER A 117 14.82 1.95 43.40
CA SER A 117 16.00 2.80 43.45
C SER A 117 16.67 2.88 42.07
N ASP A 118 17.40 3.95 41.80
CA ASP A 118 18.14 4.12 40.54
C ASP A 118 19.03 2.92 40.18
N THR A 119 19.68 2.34 41.20
CA THR A 119 20.53 1.16 41.07
C THR A 119 19.73 -0.07 40.62
N LYS A 120 18.56 -0.32 41.23
CA LYS A 120 17.67 -1.43 40.87
C LYS A 120 17.05 -1.21 39.50
N ALA A 121 16.61 0.00 39.19
CA ALA A 121 16.05 0.34 37.89
C ALA A 121 17.10 0.12 36.78
N LYS A 122 18.36 0.53 36.99
CA LYS A 122 19.45 0.29 36.04
C LYS A 122 19.76 -1.20 35.86
N ALA A 123 19.77 -1.97 36.95
CA ALA A 123 19.96 -3.42 36.89
C ALA A 123 18.83 -4.10 36.10
N LEU A 124 17.58 -3.73 36.37
CA LEU A 124 16.41 -4.26 35.68
C LEU A 124 16.41 -3.92 34.19
N ARG A 125 16.75 -2.68 33.79
CA ARG A 125 16.90 -2.32 32.37
C ARG A 125 17.91 -3.21 31.65
N ARG A 126 19.08 -3.45 32.26
CA ARG A 126 20.12 -4.34 31.71
C ARG A 126 19.67 -5.79 31.63
N GLN A 127 18.87 -6.26 32.59
CA GLN A 127 18.31 -7.60 32.55
C GLN A 127 17.31 -7.74 31.40
N ILE A 128 16.37 -6.80 31.28
CA ILE A 128 15.38 -6.79 30.18
C ILE A 128 16.08 -6.74 28.82
N GLU A 129 17.10 -5.89 28.64
CA GLU A 129 17.89 -5.83 27.41
C GLU A 129 18.53 -7.18 27.09
N ARG A 130 19.09 -7.86 28.10
CA ARG A 130 19.74 -9.17 27.92
C ARG A 130 18.75 -10.26 27.53
N GLU A 131 17.63 -10.36 28.24
CA GLU A 131 16.58 -11.34 27.95
C GLU A 131 15.96 -11.10 26.57
N PHE A 132 15.76 -9.83 26.21
CA PHE A 132 15.28 -9.47 24.88
C PHE A 132 16.29 -9.86 23.79
N SER A 133 17.59 -9.55 23.96
CA SER A 133 18.62 -9.94 23.00
C SER A 133 18.71 -11.45 22.81
N LEU A 134 18.59 -12.24 23.89
CA LEU A 134 18.57 -13.70 23.81
C LEU A 134 17.46 -14.21 22.88
N TRP A 135 16.27 -13.60 22.95
CA TRP A 135 15.16 -13.92 22.07
C TRP A 135 15.33 -13.34 20.66
N ALA A 136 15.67 -12.05 20.56
CA ALA A 136 15.67 -11.26 19.33
C ALA A 136 16.82 -11.62 18.38
N ASP A 137 17.98 -12.00 18.93
CA ASP A 137 19.15 -12.36 18.14
C ASP A 137 19.04 -13.82 17.62
N SER A 138 18.18 -14.64 18.25
CA SER A 138 17.92 -16.01 17.84
C SER A 138 16.85 -16.09 16.74
N LYS A 139 16.95 -17.12 15.89
CA LYS A 139 15.86 -17.50 14.96
C LYS A 139 14.65 -18.11 15.67
N ASP A 140 14.78 -18.35 16.97
CA ASP A 140 13.66 -18.78 17.78
C ASP A 140 12.58 -17.71 17.93
N CYS A 141 12.86 -16.42 17.70
CA CYS A 141 11.76 -15.45 17.67
C CYS A 141 10.81 -15.66 16.49
N ASP A 142 11.21 -16.37 15.42
CA ASP A 142 10.38 -16.59 14.24
C ASP A 142 9.63 -17.93 14.33
N ALA A 143 8.32 -17.88 14.11
CA ALA A 143 7.46 -19.05 14.06
C ALA A 143 7.89 -20.05 12.97
N SER A 144 8.43 -19.55 11.84
CA SER A 144 9.00 -20.36 10.77
C SER A 144 10.47 -20.77 11.00
N GLY A 145 11.14 -20.13 11.97
CA GLY A 145 12.53 -20.43 12.33
C GLY A 145 13.57 -19.98 11.28
N GLN A 146 13.21 -19.07 10.37
CA GLN A 146 14.07 -18.64 9.27
C GLN A 146 14.89 -17.41 9.64
N HIS A 147 14.27 -16.48 10.36
CA HIS A 147 14.79 -15.14 10.59
C HIS A 147 14.94 -14.79 12.08
N ASN A 148 15.89 -13.92 12.39
CA ASN A 148 15.93 -13.27 13.70
C ASN A 148 15.02 -12.02 13.72
N PHE A 149 14.91 -11.36 14.88
CA PHE A 149 13.97 -10.23 15.05
C PHE A 149 14.27 -9.06 14.12
N TYR A 150 15.54 -8.74 13.90
CA TYR A 150 15.95 -7.62 13.06
C TYR A 150 15.76 -7.91 11.56
N GLU A 151 15.90 -9.16 11.14
CA GLU A 151 15.57 -9.60 9.79
C GLU A 151 14.05 -9.56 9.56
N ILE A 152 13.25 -9.97 10.55
CA ILE A 152 11.78 -9.87 10.51
C ILE A 152 11.34 -8.41 10.37
N GLN A 153 11.98 -7.45 11.07
CA GLN A 153 11.68 -6.03 10.90
C GLN A 153 11.85 -5.56 9.45
N GLN A 154 12.95 -5.98 8.81
CA GLN A 154 13.20 -5.66 7.40
C GLN A 154 12.16 -6.28 6.49
N LEU A 155 11.78 -7.54 6.75
CA LEU A 155 10.75 -8.24 5.97
C LEU A 155 9.38 -7.57 6.13
N ALA A 156 8.97 -7.26 7.36
CA ALA A 156 7.71 -6.56 7.65
C ALA A 156 7.64 -5.21 6.95
N TYR A 157 8.73 -4.42 7.00
CA TYR A 157 8.82 -3.13 6.32
C TYR A 157 8.69 -3.26 4.80
N LEU A 158 9.37 -4.24 4.20
CA LEU A 158 9.27 -4.49 2.76
C LEU A 158 7.86 -4.96 2.37
N SER A 159 7.26 -5.87 3.13
CA SER A 159 5.90 -6.34 2.89
C SER A 159 4.89 -5.19 2.90
N TRP A 160 5.02 -4.29 3.88
CA TRP A 160 4.21 -3.08 3.97
C TRP A 160 4.41 -2.16 2.75
N MET A 161 5.66 -1.83 2.40
CA MET A 161 5.96 -0.97 1.26
C MET A 161 5.45 -1.51 -0.09
N MET A 162 5.44 -2.83 -0.27
CA MET A 162 4.99 -3.46 -1.52
C MET A 162 3.49 -3.73 -1.55
N SER A 163 2.87 -3.97 -0.40
CA SER A 163 1.50 -4.52 -0.33
C SER A 163 0.48 -3.57 0.29
N GLY A 164 0.94 -2.45 0.85
CA GLY A 164 0.13 -1.50 1.62
C GLY A 164 -0.02 -1.88 3.10
N ASP A 165 0.08 -3.17 3.42
CA ASP A 165 -0.13 -3.71 4.76
C ASP A 165 0.90 -4.80 5.12
N ALA A 166 1.06 -5.04 6.42
CA ALA A 166 1.76 -6.20 6.96
C ALA A 166 1.13 -6.60 8.30
N PHE A 167 0.77 -7.86 8.44
CA PHE A 167 0.14 -8.37 9.65
C PHE A 167 1.10 -9.26 10.44
N VAL A 168 1.03 -9.19 11.76
CA VAL A 168 1.92 -9.91 12.67
C VAL A 168 1.09 -10.63 13.72
N LEU A 169 1.22 -11.95 13.79
CA LEU A 169 0.71 -12.73 14.91
C LEU A 169 1.84 -13.01 15.91
N LEU A 170 1.45 -13.12 17.19
CA LEU A 170 2.35 -13.38 18.31
C LEU A 170 1.99 -14.70 19.03
N PRO A 171 2.01 -15.86 18.34
CA PRO A 171 1.64 -17.13 18.98
C PRO A 171 2.67 -17.57 20.02
N LEU A 172 2.20 -18.30 21.04
CA LEU A 172 3.05 -19.05 21.96
C LEU A 172 3.27 -20.44 21.39
N LEU A 173 4.48 -20.71 20.88
CA LEU A 173 4.88 -21.99 20.29
C LEU A 173 6.10 -22.53 21.06
N PRO A 174 5.89 -23.49 21.98
CA PRO A 174 6.99 -24.08 22.73
C PRO A 174 7.97 -24.85 21.84
N ARG A 175 9.27 -24.70 22.11
CA ARG A 175 10.34 -25.53 21.52
C ARG A 175 11.30 -25.95 22.63
N ASN A 176 11.66 -27.23 22.66
CA ASN A 176 12.47 -27.81 23.74
C ASN A 176 13.83 -27.11 23.97
N HIS A 177 14.39 -26.50 22.92
CA HIS A 177 15.70 -25.82 22.97
C HIS A 177 15.59 -24.31 23.21
N ALA A 178 14.39 -23.73 23.22
CA ALA A 178 14.18 -22.30 23.35
C ALA A 178 13.69 -21.95 24.77
N LEU A 179 14.21 -20.87 25.34
CA LEU A 179 13.79 -20.39 26.67
C LEU A 179 12.45 -19.63 26.64
N TYR A 180 12.07 -19.11 25.47
CA TYR A 180 10.85 -18.34 25.28
C TYR A 180 9.94 -18.98 24.22
N ASP A 181 8.65 -19.00 24.54
CA ASP A 181 7.63 -19.57 23.65
C ASP A 181 7.04 -18.55 22.67
N LEU A 182 7.13 -17.26 22.98
CA LEU A 182 6.62 -16.19 22.12
C LEU A 182 7.34 -16.21 20.77
N ARG A 183 6.57 -16.31 19.68
CA ARG A 183 7.08 -16.24 18.31
C ARG A 183 6.38 -15.14 17.53
N ILE A 184 7.04 -14.66 16.50
CA ILE A 184 6.50 -13.78 15.48
C ILE A 184 6.13 -14.62 14.27
N ARG A 185 4.91 -14.45 13.78
CA ARG A 185 4.48 -14.95 12.48
C ARG A 185 4.00 -13.78 11.64
N LEU A 186 4.75 -13.44 10.61
CA LEU A 186 4.32 -12.49 9.59
C LEU A 186 3.27 -13.16 8.69
N LEU A 187 2.20 -12.43 8.40
CA LEU A 187 1.20 -12.82 7.42
C LEU A 187 1.21 -11.82 6.26
N GLU A 188 1.13 -12.37 5.05
CA GLU A 188 0.99 -11.57 3.84
C GLU A 188 -0.36 -10.83 3.82
N ALA A 189 -0.36 -9.60 3.29
CA ALA A 189 -1.53 -8.73 3.27
C ALA A 189 -2.73 -9.34 2.53
N ASP A 190 -2.46 -10.14 1.51
CA ASP A 190 -3.45 -10.83 0.66
C ASP A 190 -4.24 -11.87 1.45
N ARG A 191 -3.68 -12.36 2.57
CA ARG A 191 -4.41 -13.28 3.43
C ARG A 191 -5.53 -12.57 4.19
N CYS A 192 -5.39 -11.28 4.49
CA CYS A 192 -6.49 -10.47 4.96
C CYS A 192 -7.44 -10.22 3.78
N SER A 193 -8.52 -10.99 3.74
CA SER A 193 -9.45 -11.05 2.62
C SER A 193 -10.85 -11.35 3.10
N THR A 194 -11.85 -10.88 2.36
CA THR A 194 -13.25 -11.16 2.68
C THR A 194 -13.51 -12.65 2.44
N PRO A 195 -14.01 -13.40 3.43
CA PRO A 195 -14.34 -14.81 3.23
C PRO A 195 -15.37 -14.97 2.10
N ALA A 196 -15.14 -15.91 1.18
CA ALA A 196 -16.04 -16.14 0.03
C ALA A 196 -17.50 -16.41 0.45
N SER A 197 -17.71 -17.00 1.63
CA SER A 197 -19.05 -17.23 2.19
C SER A 197 -19.75 -15.97 2.68
N GLN A 198 -19.06 -14.83 2.79
CA GLN A 198 -19.54 -13.56 3.32
C GLN A 198 -19.59 -12.45 2.24
N GLU A 199 -19.06 -12.72 1.04
CA GLU A 199 -19.13 -11.79 -0.09
C GLU A 199 -20.59 -11.50 -0.48
N GLY A 200 -20.96 -10.21 -0.51
CA GLY A 200 -22.31 -9.74 -0.84
C GLY A 200 -23.39 -10.01 0.23
N LEU A 201 -23.14 -10.90 1.21
CA LEU A 201 -24.10 -11.22 2.27
C LEU A 201 -24.05 -10.23 3.46
N THR A 202 -22.89 -9.64 3.70
CA THR A 202 -22.68 -8.77 4.86
C THR A 202 -23.13 -7.32 4.64
N GLY A 203 -23.69 -7.00 3.48
CA GLY A 203 -24.07 -5.62 3.13
C GLY A 203 -22.90 -4.64 3.18
N GLY A 204 -21.67 -5.12 2.95
CA GLY A 204 -20.46 -4.30 3.00
C GLY A 204 -19.83 -4.14 4.39
N LYS A 205 -20.27 -4.88 5.42
CA LYS A 205 -19.62 -4.87 6.75
C LYS A 205 -18.21 -5.46 6.76
N ILE A 206 -17.89 -6.34 5.81
CA ILE A 206 -16.54 -6.90 5.65
C ILE A 206 -15.97 -6.45 4.31
N GLN A 207 -14.91 -5.64 4.34
CA GLN A 207 -14.23 -5.14 3.15
C GLN A 207 -12.73 -5.46 3.22
N SER A 208 -12.18 -6.11 2.19
CA SER A 208 -10.79 -6.58 2.15
C SER A 208 -10.35 -7.32 3.43
N GLY A 209 -11.25 -8.09 4.02
CA GLY A 209 -11.02 -8.85 5.26
C GLY A 209 -11.11 -8.05 6.56
N VAL A 210 -11.43 -6.75 6.53
CA VAL A 210 -11.67 -5.94 7.72
C VAL A 210 -13.17 -5.89 7.98
N GLU A 211 -13.60 -6.30 9.16
CA GLU A 211 -14.99 -6.20 9.61
C GLU A 211 -15.20 -4.95 10.46
N VAL A 212 -16.24 -4.19 10.16
CA VAL A 212 -16.63 -2.99 10.92
C VAL A 212 -18.04 -3.14 11.50
N ASP A 213 -18.26 -2.53 12.66
CA ASP A 213 -19.58 -2.42 13.27
C ASP A 213 -20.41 -1.28 12.66
N GLY A 214 -21.59 -1.01 13.23
CA GLY A 214 -22.51 0.02 12.73
C GLY A 214 -21.97 1.45 12.86
N ASP A 215 -20.99 1.68 13.73
CA ASP A 215 -20.36 2.98 13.96
C ASP A 215 -19.02 3.10 13.20
N GLY A 216 -18.63 2.07 12.45
CA GLY A 216 -17.38 2.01 11.69
C GLY A 216 -16.17 1.58 12.53
N MET A 217 -16.36 1.10 13.76
CA MET A 217 -15.27 0.57 14.57
C MET A 217 -14.88 -0.83 14.06
N VAL A 218 -13.58 -1.06 13.88
CA VAL A 218 -13.06 -2.37 13.47
C VAL A 218 -13.36 -3.41 14.54
N SER A 219 -14.15 -4.41 14.20
CA SER A 219 -14.57 -5.49 15.10
C SER A 219 -13.71 -6.75 14.93
N ALA A 220 -13.28 -7.07 13.71
CA ALA A 220 -12.49 -8.26 13.41
C ALA A 220 -11.65 -8.11 12.13
N TYR A 221 -10.61 -8.96 12.03
CA TYR A 221 -9.84 -9.18 10.81
C TYR A 221 -9.96 -10.64 10.40
N HIS A 222 -10.23 -10.88 9.12
CA HIS A 222 -10.47 -12.19 8.53
C HIS A 222 -9.26 -12.61 7.71
N PHE A 223 -8.63 -13.71 8.10
CA PHE A 223 -7.44 -14.23 7.45
C PHE A 223 -7.71 -15.58 6.80
N SER A 224 -7.29 -15.73 5.54
CA SER A 224 -7.30 -17.02 4.86
C SER A 224 -6.19 -17.93 5.42
N ASP A 225 -6.46 -19.22 5.55
CA ASP A 225 -5.48 -20.22 5.99
C ASP A 225 -4.30 -20.38 5.02
N LYS A 226 -4.54 -20.06 3.74
CA LYS A 226 -3.55 -20.13 2.66
C LYS A 226 -3.57 -18.84 1.87
N HIS A 227 -2.42 -18.47 1.27
CA HIS A 227 -2.40 -17.35 0.35
C HIS A 227 -3.40 -17.58 -0.81
N PRO A 228 -4.28 -16.62 -1.13
CA PRO A 228 -5.31 -16.80 -2.15
C PRO A 228 -4.77 -17.17 -3.55
N GLY A 229 -3.57 -16.69 -3.89
CA GLY A 229 -2.87 -17.04 -5.11
C GLY A 229 -2.06 -18.35 -5.07
N SER A 230 -2.12 -19.12 -3.98
CA SER A 230 -1.34 -20.36 -3.83
C SER A 230 -1.98 -21.51 -4.63
N TYR A 231 -1.31 -21.95 -5.69
CA TYR A 231 -1.75 -23.10 -6.50
C TYR A 231 -1.27 -24.45 -5.95
N LEU A 232 -0.25 -24.44 -5.09
CA LEU A 232 0.44 -25.64 -4.61
C LEU A 232 -0.20 -26.28 -3.37
N GLY A 233 -1.23 -25.64 -2.80
CA GLY A 233 -2.03 -26.19 -1.70
C GLY A 233 -1.29 -26.35 -0.36
N LEU A 234 -0.03 -25.93 -0.25
CA LEU A 234 0.73 -25.98 0.99
C LEU A 234 0.24 -24.90 1.98
N PRO A 235 0.24 -25.19 3.29
CA PRO A 235 0.06 -24.16 4.30
C PRO A 235 1.21 -23.15 4.18
N THR A 236 0.85 -21.87 4.07
CA THR A 236 1.76 -20.72 4.02
C THR A 236 1.57 -19.88 5.26
#